data_AF-A0A8J7NDD2-F1
#
_entry.id   AF-A0A8J7NDD2-F1
#
_cell.length_a   1.000
_cell.length_b   1.000
_cell.length_c   1.000
_cell.angle_alpha   90.00
_cell.angle_beta   90.00
_cell.angle_gamma   90.00
#
_symmetry.space_group_name_H-M   'P 1'
#
loop_
_entity.id
_entity.type
_entity.pdbx_description
1 polymer ?
#
loop_
_entity_poly.entity_id
_entity_poly.type
_entity_poly.pdbx_seq_one_letter_code
_entity_poly.pdbx_strand_id
1 'polypeptide(L)'
;GFVLAVHAVMAGLGWFVMASSLQDAALNISVQGLGIVLGWWIGMWVSSSSSRQRADMTSFGKAVTAFGTGYVLSKIDPVITHSLSTNEVDPMTLFRALAFLSSCSAQALLVALMTWYDVRPMPERLVDPPLADATGNAQIDPVPPIT
;
A
#
# COMPACT_ATOMS: atom_id res chain seq x y z
N GLY A 1 -2.62 -6.54 11.32
CA GLY A 1 -2.56 -8.01 11.26
C GLY A 1 -1.89 -8.50 9.99
N PHE A 2 -2.57 -8.42 8.84
CA PHE A 2 -2.13 -9.00 7.56
C PHE A 2 -0.70 -8.63 7.13
N VAL A 3 -0.33 -7.34 7.15
CA VAL A 3 1.00 -6.92 6.68
C VAL A 3 2.13 -7.41 7.58
N LEU A 4 1.92 -7.47 8.90
CA LEU A 4 2.89 -8.08 9.81
C LEU A 4 3.05 -9.58 9.54
N ALA A 5 1.96 -10.28 9.20
CA ALA A 5 2.02 -11.68 8.81
C ALA A 5 2.80 -11.89 7.51
N VAL A 6 2.61 -11.03 6.50
CA VAL A 6 3.38 -11.08 5.24
C VAL A 6 4.87 -10.89 5.50
N HIS A 7 5.25 -9.90 6.31
CA HIS A 7 6.65 -9.67 6.67
C HIS A 7 7.23 -10.83 7.50
N ALA A 8 6.47 -11.37 8.46
CA ALA A 8 6.91 -12.50 9.27
C ALA A 8 7.13 -13.77 8.42
N VAL A 9 6.25 -14.04 7.45
CA VAL A 9 6.39 -15.17 6.53
C VAL A 9 7.61 -14.98 5.64
N MET A 10 7.80 -13.79 5.06
CA MET A 10 8.96 -13.52 4.20
C MET A 10 10.27 -13.55 4.96
N ALA A 11 10.31 -13.04 6.20
CA ALA A 11 11.48 -13.12 7.06
C ALA A 11 11.77 -14.57 7.48
N GLY A 12 10.73 -15.33 7.82
CA GLY A 12 10.83 -16.75 8.14
C GLY A 12 11.36 -17.58 6.97
N LEU A 13 10.82 -17.38 5.76
CA LEU A 13 11.32 -18.04 4.53
C LEU A 13 12.77 -17.63 4.23
N GLY A 14 13.10 -16.35 4.37
CA GLY A 14 14.45 -15.84 4.14
C GLY A 14 15.49 -16.38 5.13
N TRP A 15 15.08 -16.66 6.37
CA TRP A 15 15.94 -17.20 7.44
C TRP A 15 16.04 -18.72 7.43
N PHE A 16 14.93 -19.44 7.26
CA PHE A 16 14.91 -20.91 7.40
C PHE A 16 15.08 -21.66 6.08
N VAL A 17 14.60 -21.11 4.97
CA VAL A 17 14.58 -21.82 3.67
C VAL A 17 15.75 -21.38 2.80
N MET A 18 16.06 -20.09 2.80
CA MET A 18 17.03 -19.51 1.87
C MET A 18 18.39 -19.18 2.50
N ALA A 19 18.55 -19.10 3.82
CA ALA A 19 19.85 -18.80 4.40
C ALA A 19 20.72 -20.06 4.55
N SER A 20 21.74 -20.19 3.72
CA SER A 20 22.83 -21.17 3.90
C SER A 20 23.91 -20.66 4.86
N SER A 21 23.96 -19.35 5.10
CA SER A 21 24.90 -18.68 6.00
C SER A 21 24.22 -17.54 6.78
N LEU A 22 24.81 -17.14 7.92
CA LEU A 22 24.36 -15.95 8.66
C LEU A 22 24.47 -14.66 7.83
N GLN A 23 25.43 -14.61 6.90
CA GLN A 23 25.61 -13.48 6.01
C GLN A 23 24.45 -13.37 5.00
N ASP A 24 23.98 -14.50 4.47
CA ASP A 24 22.82 -14.53 3.56
C ASP A 24 21.53 -14.17 4.27
N ALA A 25 21.36 -14.62 5.51
CA ALA A 25 20.24 -14.22 6.36
C ALA A 25 20.23 -12.71 6.61
N ALA A 26 21.38 -12.12 6.94
CA ALA A 26 21.53 -10.69 7.15
C ALA A 26 21.22 -9.89 5.88
N LEU A 27 21.69 -10.35 4.72
CA LEU A 27 21.36 -9.74 3.43
C LEU A 27 19.86 -9.83 3.11
N ASN A 28 19.24 -10.99 3.31
CA ASN A 28 17.82 -11.19 3.04
C ASN A 28 16.94 -10.26 3.90
N ILE A 29 17.27 -10.12 5.19
CA ILE A 29 16.58 -9.21 6.11
C ILE A 29 16.82 -7.75 5.70
N SER A 30 18.05 -7.39 5.33
CA SER A 30 18.40 -6.03 4.92
C SER A 30 17.65 -5.61 3.65
N VAL A 31 17.55 -6.52 2.67
CA VAL A 31 16.80 -6.29 1.43
C VAL A 31 15.30 -6.10 1.72
N GLN A 32 14.72 -6.92 2.60
CA GLN A 32 13.32 -6.72 3.03
C GLN A 32 13.13 -5.39 3.76
N GLY A 33 14.03 -5.05 4.69
CA GLY A 33 13.99 -3.78 5.42
C GLY A 33 14.05 -2.57 4.48
N LEU A 34 14.91 -2.63 3.47
CA LEU A 34 15.01 -1.58 2.45
C LEU A 34 13.70 -1.48 1.64
N GLY A 35 13.08 -2.61 1.31
CA GLY A 35 11.75 -2.65 0.70
C GLY A 35 10.69 -1.98 1.56
N ILE A 36 10.65 -2.24 2.87
CA ILE A 36 9.72 -1.60 3.81
C ILE A 36 9.91 -0.07 3.83
N VAL A 37 11.15 0.39 3.96
CA VAL A 37 11.44 1.84 4.03
C VAL A 37 11.00 2.52 2.74
N LEU A 38 11.34 1.96 1.57
CA LEU A 38 10.92 2.53 0.29
C LEU A 38 9.41 2.45 0.09
N GLY A 39 8.78 1.34 0.47
CA GLY A 39 7.33 1.19 0.42
C GLY A 39 6.61 2.22 1.27
N TRP A 40 7.14 2.53 2.46
CA TRP A 40 6.61 3.60 3.31
C TRP A 40 6.72 4.97 2.64
N TRP A 41 7.88 5.32 2.08
CA TRP A 41 8.06 6.57 1.33
C TRP A 41 7.09 6.70 0.15
N ILE A 42 6.96 5.64 -0.65
CA ILE A 42 6.03 5.60 -1.78
C ILE A 42 4.58 5.76 -1.29
N GLY A 43 4.19 5.04 -0.24
CA GLY A 43 2.85 5.13 0.35
C GLY A 43 2.52 6.54 0.84
N MET A 44 3.47 7.21 1.49
CA MET A 44 3.32 8.60 1.93
C MET A 44 3.13 9.56 0.75
N TRP A 45 3.92 9.41 -0.31
CA TRP A 45 3.83 10.23 -1.52
C TRP A 45 2.51 10.03 -2.28
N VAL A 46 2.07 8.78 -2.42
CA VAL A 46 0.80 8.46 -3.07
C VAL A 46 -0.37 9.01 -2.24
N SER A 47 -0.23 9.01 -0.92
CA SER A 47 -1.31 9.39 -0.02
C SER A 47 -1.47 10.90 0.20
N SER A 48 -0.44 11.72 0.01
CA SER A 48 -0.43 13.14 0.39
C SER A 48 -1.21 14.08 -0.55
N SER A 49 -2.29 13.62 -1.18
CA SER A 49 -3.12 14.46 -2.07
C SER A 49 -4.46 14.82 -1.43
N SER A 50 -4.52 16.10 -1.03
CA SER A 50 -5.72 16.86 -0.67
C SER A 50 -6.95 16.43 -1.50
N SER A 51 -8.09 16.29 -0.83
CA SER A 51 -9.38 15.84 -1.41
C SER A 51 -9.83 16.62 -2.64
N ARG A 52 -9.37 17.87 -2.82
CA ARG A 52 -9.67 18.72 -3.97
C ARG A 52 -8.76 18.47 -5.19
N GLN A 53 -7.61 17.82 -5.00
CA GLN A 53 -6.58 17.60 -6.03
C GLN A 53 -6.56 16.15 -6.56
N ARG A 54 -7.33 15.25 -5.94
CA ARG A 54 -7.42 13.81 -6.30
C ARG A 54 -7.99 13.54 -7.70
N ALA A 55 -8.85 14.42 -8.22
CA ALA A 55 -9.44 14.27 -9.56
C ALA A 55 -8.42 14.56 -10.68
N ASP A 56 -7.57 15.57 -10.51
CA ASP A 56 -6.56 15.92 -11.52
C ASP A 56 -5.30 15.06 -11.40
N MET A 57 -4.89 14.71 -10.17
CA MET A 57 -3.75 13.82 -9.92
C MET A 57 -4.02 12.36 -10.32
N THR A 58 -5.28 11.92 -10.46
CA THR A 58 -5.52 10.57 -10.99
C THR A 58 -5.16 10.47 -12.48
N SER A 59 -5.32 11.54 -13.25
CA SER A 59 -4.91 11.55 -14.66
C SER A 59 -3.38 11.65 -14.80
N PHE A 60 -2.77 12.61 -14.10
CA PHE A 60 -1.32 12.80 -14.16
C PHE A 60 -0.55 11.66 -13.48
N GLY A 61 -1.06 11.17 -12.34
CA GLY A 61 -0.52 10.03 -11.63
C GLY A 61 -0.58 8.76 -12.45
N LYS A 62 -1.65 8.52 -13.22
CA LYS A 62 -1.73 7.39 -14.18
C LYS A 62 -0.69 7.53 -15.29
N ALA A 63 -0.50 8.72 -15.84
CA ALA A 63 0.49 8.96 -16.89
C ALA A 63 1.93 8.76 -16.36
N VAL A 64 2.25 9.32 -15.20
CA VAL A 64 3.57 9.21 -14.56
C VAL A 64 3.85 7.79 -14.08
N THR A 65 2.85 7.09 -13.54
CA THR A 65 3.02 5.66 -13.19
C THR A 65 3.13 4.80 -14.45
N ALA A 66 2.33 5.01 -15.49
CA ALA A 66 2.47 4.27 -16.74
C ALA A 66 3.83 4.48 -17.40
N PHE A 67 4.30 5.73 -17.48
CA PHE A 67 5.63 6.04 -18.01
C PHE A 67 6.75 5.54 -17.10
N GLY A 68 6.62 5.72 -15.79
CA GLY A 68 7.61 5.28 -14.81
C GLY A 68 7.73 3.75 -14.78
N THR A 69 6.60 3.04 -14.72
CA THR A 69 6.57 1.58 -14.80
C THR A 69 7.10 1.11 -16.16
N GLY A 70 6.73 1.75 -17.27
CA GLY A 70 7.27 1.43 -18.60
C GLY A 70 8.79 1.61 -18.68
N TYR A 71 9.34 2.70 -18.14
CA TYR A 71 10.78 2.97 -18.12
C TYR A 71 11.53 1.98 -17.22
N VAL A 72 11.01 1.73 -16.02
CA VAL A 72 11.58 0.74 -15.10
C VAL A 72 11.54 -0.65 -15.72
N LEU A 73 10.42 -1.03 -16.34
CA LEU A 73 10.28 -2.31 -17.03
C LEU A 73 11.27 -2.40 -18.21
N SER A 74 11.47 -1.33 -18.98
CA SER A 74 12.46 -1.27 -20.05
C SER A 74 13.91 -1.42 -19.57
N LYS A 75 14.21 -1.09 -18.32
CA LYS A 75 15.55 -1.27 -17.72
C LYS A 75 15.71 -2.61 -17.05
N ILE A 76 14.62 -3.17 -16.53
CA ILE A 76 14.57 -4.51 -15.96
C ILE A 76 14.59 -5.57 -17.06
N ASP A 77 13.95 -5.33 -18.21
CA ASP A 77 13.83 -6.27 -19.31
C ASP A 77 15.18 -6.76 -19.87
N PRO A 78 16.20 -5.91 -20.12
CA PRO A 78 17.54 -6.36 -20.48
C PRO A 78 18.22 -7.19 -19.39
N VAL A 79 18.00 -6.86 -18.11
CA VAL A 79 18.58 -7.59 -16.97
C VAL A 79 17.94 -8.97 -16.86
N ILE A 80 16.61 -9.05 -16.95
CA ILE A 80 15.86 -10.31 -16.97
C ILE A 80 16.26 -11.13 -18.20
N THR A 81 16.28 -10.52 -19.40
CA THR A 81 16.65 -11.21 -20.64
C THR A 81 18.06 -11.74 -20.57
N HIS A 82 19.02 -10.97 -20.03
CA HIS A 82 20.38 -11.44 -19.82
C HIS A 82 20.41 -12.61 -18.82
N SER A 83 19.71 -12.51 -17.69
CA SER A 83 19.64 -13.57 -16.68
C SER A 83 18.95 -14.84 -17.17
N LEU A 84 17.93 -14.72 -18.03
CA LEU A 84 17.23 -15.85 -18.65
C LEU A 84 18.07 -16.49 -19.75
N SER A 85 18.82 -15.68 -20.52
CA SER A 85 19.70 -16.18 -21.58
C SER A 85 20.86 -17.03 -21.07
N THR A 86 21.31 -16.78 -19.84
CA THR A 86 22.39 -17.56 -19.23
C THR A 86 21.90 -18.82 -18.50
N ASN A 87 20.58 -19.05 -18.36
CA ASN A 87 19.99 -20.16 -17.56
C ASN A 87 20.50 -20.26 -16.11
N GLU A 88 21.26 -19.27 -15.63
CA GLU A 88 21.85 -19.21 -14.29
C GLU A 88 21.16 -18.10 -13.48
N VAL A 89 19.83 -18.11 -13.45
CA VAL A 89 19.14 -17.28 -12.46
C VAL A 89 19.31 -17.96 -11.10
N ASP A 90 20.26 -17.45 -10.33
CA ASP A 90 20.47 -17.89 -8.95
C ASP A 90 19.15 -17.74 -8.16
N PRO A 91 18.59 -18.85 -7.62
CA PRO A 91 17.32 -18.84 -6.89
C PRO A 91 17.30 -17.84 -5.73
N MET A 92 18.47 -17.59 -5.11
CA MET A 92 18.61 -16.61 -4.04
C MET A 92 18.36 -15.18 -4.53
N THR A 93 18.92 -14.83 -5.69
CA THR A 93 18.75 -13.51 -6.29
C THR A 93 17.29 -13.26 -6.66
N LEU A 94 16.62 -14.27 -7.23
CA LEU A 94 15.19 -14.20 -7.53
C LEU A 94 14.34 -14.05 -6.26
N PHE A 95 14.65 -14.82 -5.20
CA PHE A 95 13.98 -14.69 -3.92
C PHE A 95 14.14 -13.29 -3.33
N ARG A 96 15.36 -12.73 -3.33
CA ARG A 96 15.63 -11.37 -2.82
C ARG A 96 14.83 -10.31 -3.56
N ALA A 97 14.75 -10.42 -4.89
CA ALA A 97 13.96 -9.49 -5.71
C ALA A 97 12.45 -9.57 -5.39
N LEU A 98 11.90 -10.79 -5.28
CA LEU A 98 10.49 -11.00 -4.94
C LEU A 98 10.17 -10.58 -3.50
N ALA A 99 11.07 -10.86 -2.55
CA ALA A 99 10.94 -10.44 -1.16
C ALA A 99 10.96 -8.90 -1.04
N PHE A 100 11.89 -8.24 -1.74
CA PHE A 100 11.93 -6.78 -1.83
C PHE A 100 10.62 -6.20 -2.39
N LEU A 101 10.19 -6.71 -3.54
CA LEU A 101 9.02 -6.19 -4.24
C LEU A 101 7.74 -6.38 -3.42
N SER A 102 7.58 -7.55 -2.80
CA SER A 102 6.41 -7.86 -1.96
C SER A 102 6.38 -7.01 -0.68
N SER A 103 7.51 -6.85 0.03
CA SER A 103 7.60 -5.98 1.20
C SER A 103 7.34 -4.51 0.86
N CYS A 104 7.93 -4.02 -0.23
CA CYS A 104 7.72 -2.65 -0.71
C CYS A 104 6.24 -2.40 -1.06
N SER A 105 5.63 -3.30 -1.83
CA SER A 105 4.23 -3.15 -2.27
C SER A 105 3.25 -3.25 -1.10
N ALA A 106 3.46 -4.22 -0.19
CA ALA A 106 2.61 -4.40 0.99
C ALA A 106 2.67 -3.19 1.92
N GLN A 107 3.87 -2.62 2.13
CA GLN A 107 4.04 -1.45 2.98
C GLN A 107 3.44 -0.19 2.35
N ALA A 108 3.64 0.02 1.04
CA ALA A 108 3.04 1.14 0.32
C ALA A 108 1.50 1.10 0.38
N LEU A 109 0.92 -0.09 0.18
CA LEU A 109 -0.52 -0.30 0.26
C LEU A 109 -1.06 -0.03 1.67
N LEU A 110 -0.36 -0.47 2.72
CA LEU A 110 -0.77 -0.23 4.10
C LEU A 110 -0.85 1.25 4.43
N VAL A 111 0.20 2.02 4.08
CA VAL A 111 0.23 3.46 4.32
C VAL A 111 -0.89 4.16 3.55
N ALA A 112 -1.06 3.82 2.27
CA ALA A 112 -2.13 4.38 1.45
C ALA A 112 -3.53 4.08 2.02
N LEU A 113 -3.76 2.87 2.54
CA LEU A 113 -5.02 2.50 3.18
C LEU A 113 -5.24 3.24 4.50
N MET A 114 -4.24 3.31 5.37
CA MET A 114 -4.35 3.99 6.67
C MET A 114 -4.75 5.45 6.49
N THR A 115 -4.04 6.17 5.64
CA THR A 115 -4.38 7.57 5.40
C THR A 115 -5.71 7.73 4.66
N TRP A 116 -6.12 6.75 3.84
CA TRP A 116 -7.47 6.76 3.25
C TRP A 116 -8.57 6.64 4.31
N TYR A 117 -8.36 5.81 5.34
CA TYR A 117 -9.28 5.70 6.48
C TYR A 117 -9.35 6.97 7.31
N ASP A 118 -8.20 7.61 7.60
CA ASP A 118 -8.17 8.85 8.37
C ASP A 118 -8.92 10.00 7.66
N VAL A 119 -8.89 10.03 6.32
CA VAL A 119 -9.57 11.06 5.52
C VAL A 119 -11.09 10.85 5.45
N ARG A 120 -11.60 9.64 5.74
CA ARG A 120 -13.04 9.36 5.76
C ARG A 120 -13.47 9.08 7.21
N PRO A 121 -13.67 10.11 8.05
CA PRO A 121 -14.36 9.89 9.32
C PRO A 121 -15.68 9.19 8.99
N MET A 122 -15.98 8.11 9.73
CA MET A 122 -17.25 7.41 9.52
C MET A 122 -18.36 8.44 9.68
N PRO A 123 -19.35 8.48 8.77
CA PRO A 123 -20.54 9.29 9.01
C PRO A 123 -21.08 8.85 10.36
N GLU A 124 -21.08 9.78 11.32
CA GLU A 124 -21.68 9.59 12.64
C GLU A 124 -23.05 8.98 12.41
N ARG A 125 -23.13 7.68 12.68
CA ARG A 125 -24.35 6.94 12.45
C ARG A 125 -25.28 7.34 13.59
N LEU A 126 -26.09 8.39 13.38
CA LEU A 126 -27.39 8.59 14.03
C LEU A 126 -27.41 8.23 15.53
N VAL A 127 -26.48 8.79 16.29
CA VAL A 127 -26.62 8.97 17.74
C VAL A 127 -26.99 10.44 17.85
N ASP A 128 -28.24 10.82 17.67
CA ASP A 128 -29.27 10.48 18.64
C ASP A 128 -30.56 9.98 17.97
N PRO A 129 -31.23 8.95 18.51
CA PRO A 129 -32.68 8.89 18.32
C PRO A 129 -33.22 10.24 18.85
N PRO A 130 -34.20 10.88 18.17
CA PRO A 130 -34.87 12.03 18.77
C PRO A 130 -35.27 11.58 20.16
N LEU A 131 -34.83 12.34 21.18
CA LEU A 131 -35.38 12.20 22.52
C LEU A 131 -36.88 12.28 22.31
N ALA A 132 -37.54 11.12 22.32
CA ALA A 132 -38.98 11.06 22.37
C ALA A 132 -39.29 11.90 23.60
N ASP A 133 -39.86 13.09 23.37
CA ASP A 133 -40.38 13.84 24.48
C ASP A 133 -41.33 12.89 25.22
N ALA A 134 -41.43 13.06 26.54
CA ALA A 134 -42.31 12.22 27.35
C ALA A 134 -43.80 12.38 26.99
N THR A 135 -44.15 13.06 25.89
CA THR A 135 -45.51 13.37 25.43
C THR A 135 -45.91 12.67 24.13
N GLY A 136 -44.99 11.97 23.44
CA GLY A 136 -45.32 11.09 22.32
C GLY A 136 -45.83 11.81 21.06
N ASN A 137 -45.63 13.13 20.95
CA ASN A 137 -46.03 13.89 19.78
C ASN A 137 -44.80 14.19 18.91
N ALA A 138 -44.80 13.67 17.69
CA ALA A 138 -43.80 14.04 16.69
C ALA A 138 -43.88 15.54 16.44
N GLN A 139 -42.82 16.28 16.78
CA GLN A 139 -42.70 17.69 16.43
C GLN A 139 -42.53 17.78 14.90
N ILE A 140 -43.61 18.16 14.21
CA ILE A 140 -43.58 18.44 12.77
C ILE A 140 -43.11 19.89 12.61
N ASP A 141 -41.87 20.07 12.17
CA ASP A 141 -41.39 21.40 11.81
C ASP A 141 -42.17 21.95 10.60
N PRO A 142 -42.59 23.22 10.63
CA PRO A 142 -43.39 23.81 9.55
C PRO A 142 -42.56 23.91 8.27
N VAL A 143 -43.15 23.42 7.17
CA VAL A 143 -42.58 23.50 5.82
C VAL A 143 -42.35 24.97 5.44
N PRO A 144 -41.13 25.38 5.05
CA PRO A 144 -40.89 26.75 4.63
C PRO A 144 -41.65 27.08 3.34
N PRO A 145 -42.18 28.30 3.20
CA PRO A 145 -42.92 28.69 2.01
C PRO A 145 -42.01 28.67 0.78
N ILE A 146 -42.51 28.03 -0.29
CA ILE A 146 -41.87 28.05 -1.60
C ILE A 146 -42.06 29.47 -2.15
N THR A 147 -40.98 30.25 -2.19
CA THR A 147 -40.89 31.55 -2.88
C THR A 147 -40.15 31.39 -4.19
#